data_AF-A0A661HKG8-F1
#
_entry.id   AF-A0A661HKG8-F1
#
_cell.length_a   1.000
_cell.length_b   1.000
_cell.length_c   1.000
_cell.angle_alpha   90.00
_cell.angle_beta   90.00
_cell.angle_gamma   90.00
#
_symmetry.space_group_name_H-M   'P 1'
#
loop_
_entity.id
_entity.type
_entity.pdbx_description
1 polymer ?
#
loop_
_entity_poly.entity_id
_entity_poly.type
_entity_poly.pdbx_seq_one_letter_code
_entity_poly.pdbx_strand_id
1 'polypeptide(L)'
;MATITQSPETATIDEDTVDQAVGLCYFDPETESLIEISQLPDMFLSVEPEGASIRKFYIVTSPSESIMWVQLFLESNDYNATTYSIKVIISNEEPPVSAFDILPSYNSFRINNPPMGDFMSAWLLIENISKVNEIVDIGLKLQYE
;
A
#
# COMPACT_ATOMS: atom_id res chain seq x y z
N MET A 1 -10.61 -1.39 -26.34
CA MET A 1 -9.28 -1.61 -25.76
C MET A 1 -9.51 -2.33 -24.46
N ALA A 2 -9.10 -3.59 -24.36
CA ALA A 2 -9.28 -4.36 -23.14
C ALA A 2 -8.25 -3.85 -22.14
N THR A 3 -8.72 -3.23 -21.06
CA THR A 3 -7.92 -2.98 -19.87
C THR A 3 -7.46 -4.35 -19.39
N ILE A 4 -6.17 -4.65 -19.57
CA ILE A 4 -5.59 -5.86 -19.03
C ILE A 4 -5.49 -5.60 -17.54
N THR A 5 -6.49 -6.06 -16.79
CA THR A 5 -6.40 -6.18 -15.34
C THR A 5 -5.34 -7.26 -15.09
N GLN A 6 -4.06 -6.89 -15.09
CA GLN A 6 -2.99 -7.82 -14.75
C GLN A 6 -3.06 -8.06 -13.25
N SER A 7 -3.73 -9.15 -12.88
CA SER A 7 -3.80 -9.63 -11.51
C SER A 7 -2.45 -10.22 -11.10
N PRO A 8 -1.98 -9.99 -9.86
CA PRO A 8 -0.80 -10.65 -9.27
C PRO A 8 -1.02 -12.16 -9.01
N GLU A 9 -2.02 -12.79 -9.61
CA GLU A 9 -2.48 -14.16 -9.34
C GLU A 9 -1.42 -15.25 -9.64
N THR A 10 -0.30 -14.88 -10.25
CA THR A 10 0.81 -15.79 -10.59
C THR A 10 2.14 -15.45 -9.91
N ALA A 11 2.21 -14.38 -9.10
CA ALA A 11 3.44 -14.03 -8.40
C ALA A 11 3.74 -15.10 -7.34
N THR A 12 4.84 -15.83 -7.52
CA THR A 12 5.32 -16.80 -6.52
C THR A 12 6.05 -16.03 -5.44
N ILE A 13 5.57 -16.13 -4.19
CA ILE A 13 6.29 -15.58 -3.04
C ILE A 13 7.31 -16.62 -2.59
N ASP A 14 8.57 -16.21 -2.55
CA ASP A 14 9.69 -16.97 -2.02
C ASP A 14 10.34 -16.25 -0.83
N GLU A 15 11.38 -16.87 -0.27
CA GLU A 15 12.11 -16.34 0.90
C GLU A 15 12.83 -15.03 0.60
N ASP A 16 13.03 -14.68 -0.68
CA ASP A 16 13.74 -13.47 -1.11
C ASP A 16 12.77 -12.33 -1.50
N THR A 17 11.45 -12.57 -1.49
CA THR A 17 10.43 -11.59 -1.88
C THR A 17 10.31 -10.45 -0.85
N VAL A 18 10.63 -10.73 0.42
CA VAL A 18 10.63 -9.75 1.51
C VAL A 18 11.89 -9.92 2.36
N ASP A 19 12.56 -8.82 2.69
CA ASP A 19 13.79 -8.83 3.48
C ASP A 19 13.55 -9.24 4.96
N GLN A 20 12.29 -9.19 5.39
CA GLN A 20 11.82 -9.49 6.75
C GLN A 20 10.60 -10.44 6.71
N ALA A 21 10.02 -10.75 7.87
CA ALA A 21 8.81 -11.57 7.95
C ALA A 21 7.61 -10.94 7.19
N VAL A 22 7.54 -9.61 7.11
CA VAL A 22 6.55 -8.86 6.33
C VAL A 22 7.22 -7.72 5.58
N GLY A 23 6.84 -7.52 4.32
CA GLY A 23 7.22 -6.36 3.52
C GLY A 23 6.01 -5.65 2.90
N LEU A 24 6.18 -4.36 2.58
CA LEU A 24 5.25 -3.62 1.73
C LEU A 24 5.83 -3.60 0.32
N CYS A 25 5.09 -4.16 -0.63
CA CYS A 25 5.52 -4.34 -2.01
C CYS A 25 4.61 -3.59 -2.98
N TYR A 26 5.15 -3.23 -4.13
CA TYR A 26 4.36 -2.90 -5.32
C TYR A 26 4.53 -4.01 -6.35
N PHE A 27 3.55 -4.14 -7.26
CA PHE A 27 3.66 -5.06 -8.38
C PHE A 27 4.24 -4.33 -9.58
N ASP A 28 5.35 -4.84 -10.09
CA ASP A 28 5.95 -4.35 -11.32
C ASP A 28 5.40 -5.18 -12.51
N PRO A 29 4.62 -4.57 -13.41
CA PRO A 29 4.05 -5.26 -14.55
C PRO A 29 5.08 -5.63 -15.63
N GLU A 30 6.26 -5.01 -15.65
CA GLU A 30 7.30 -5.33 -16.65
C GLU A 30 8.03 -6.62 -16.29
N THR A 31 8.31 -6.83 -15.01
CA THR A 31 8.99 -8.02 -14.50
C THR A 31 8.04 -9.08 -13.96
N GLU A 32 6.74 -8.75 -13.86
CA GLU A 32 5.68 -9.58 -13.27
C GLU A 32 6.01 -10.04 -11.83
N SER A 33 6.69 -9.19 -11.07
CA SER A 33 7.18 -9.50 -9.72
C SER A 33 6.69 -8.52 -8.67
N LEU A 34 6.58 -9.01 -7.43
CA LEU A 34 6.42 -8.15 -6.25
C LEU A 34 7.80 -7.63 -5.85
N ILE A 35 7.93 -6.31 -5.73
CA ILE A 35 9.17 -5.66 -5.33
C ILE A 35 8.92 -4.90 -4.04
N GLU A 36 9.72 -5.18 -3.02
CA GLU A 36 9.62 -4.50 -1.73
C GLU A 36 10.03 -3.04 -1.85
N ILE A 37 9.23 -2.13 -1.28
CA ILE A 37 9.45 -0.68 -1.37
C ILE A 37 10.78 -0.26 -0.73
N SER A 38 11.24 -0.97 0.30
CA SER A 38 12.54 -0.72 0.96
C SER A 38 13.73 -0.92 0.02
N GLN A 39 13.58 -1.73 -1.03
CA GLN A 39 14.57 -1.96 -2.07
C GLN A 39 14.54 -0.87 -3.16
N LEU A 40 13.55 0.02 -3.15
CA LEU A 40 13.45 1.14 -4.07
C LEU A 40 14.07 2.40 -3.45
N PRO A 41 15.14 2.95 -4.03
CA PRO A 41 15.81 4.12 -3.46
C PRO A 41 14.95 5.39 -3.45
N ASP A 42 14.02 5.53 -4.41
CA ASP A 42 13.16 6.71 -4.54
C ASP A 42 11.80 6.34 -5.19
N MET A 43 10.83 5.86 -4.40
CA MET A 43 9.47 5.62 -4.90
C MET A 43 8.64 6.91 -4.85
N PHE A 44 8.33 7.48 -6.02
CA PHE A 44 7.45 8.64 -6.12
C PHE A 44 6.02 8.24 -6.48
N LEU A 45 5.07 8.62 -5.64
CA LEU A 45 3.65 8.52 -5.97
C LEU A 45 3.20 9.83 -6.61
N SER A 46 2.85 9.76 -7.89
CA SER A 46 2.17 10.89 -8.54
C SER A 46 0.75 11.02 -7.99
N VAL A 47 0.37 12.25 -7.66
CA VAL A 47 -0.98 12.63 -7.22
C VAL A 47 -1.58 13.55 -8.26
N GLU A 48 -2.89 13.43 -8.49
CA GLU A 48 -3.59 14.39 -9.34
C GLU A 48 -3.80 15.70 -8.58
N PRO A 49 -3.45 16.89 -9.13
CA PRO A 49 -3.55 18.16 -8.42
C PRO A 49 -4.98 18.55 -7.99
N GLU A 50 -5.99 18.10 -8.74
CA GLU A 50 -7.40 18.44 -8.51
C GLU A 50 -8.28 17.19 -8.26
N GLY A 51 -7.65 16.02 -8.12
CA GLY A 51 -8.34 14.73 -8.10
C GLY A 51 -7.90 13.83 -6.96
N ALA A 52 -8.74 12.84 -6.66
CA ALA A 52 -8.38 11.75 -5.77
C ALA A 52 -7.61 10.68 -6.55
N SER A 53 -6.57 10.12 -5.96
CA SER A 53 -5.76 9.06 -6.56
C SER A 53 -5.83 7.79 -5.71
N ILE A 54 -6.25 6.68 -6.32
CA ILE A 54 -6.17 5.35 -5.69
C ILE A 54 -4.85 4.68 -6.13
N ARG A 55 -4.13 4.10 -5.18
CA ARG A 55 -2.87 3.38 -5.38
C ARG A 55 -2.94 2.02 -4.72
N LYS A 56 -2.48 0.99 -5.42
CA LYS A 56 -2.47 -0.39 -4.96
C LYS A 56 -1.06 -0.79 -4.52
N PHE A 57 -0.97 -1.34 -3.32
CA PHE A 57 0.21 -1.96 -2.73
C PHE A 57 -0.14 -3.35 -2.24
N TYR A 58 0.87 -4.11 -1.84
CA TYR A 58 0.73 -5.46 -1.33
C TYR A 58 1.47 -5.59 -0.02
N ILE A 59 0.77 -6.03 1.03
CA ILE A 59 1.41 -6.53 2.24
C ILE A 59 1.75 -7.98 1.96
N VAL A 60 3.03 -8.32 1.95
CA VAL A 60 3.53 -9.65 1.64
C VAL A 60 4.08 -10.27 2.92
N THR A 61 3.69 -11.51 3.21
CA THR A 61 4.22 -12.29 4.34
C THR A 61 5.20 -13.34 3.84
N SER A 62 6.27 -13.54 4.59
CA SER A 62 7.24 -14.59 4.30
C SER A 62 6.59 -15.99 4.43
N PRO A 63 6.96 -16.96 3.58
CA PRO A 63 6.50 -18.34 3.69
C PRO A 63 7.14 -19.09 4.89
N SER A 64 8.22 -18.58 5.47
CA SER A 64 9.00 -19.25 6.52
C SER A 64 8.65 -18.80 7.93
N GLU A 65 7.93 -17.68 8.10
CA GLU A 65 7.63 -17.09 9.41
C GLU A 65 6.12 -17.03 9.66
N SER A 66 5.69 -17.49 10.84
CA SER A 66 4.31 -17.35 11.28
C SER A 66 4.16 -16.03 12.02
N ILE A 67 3.16 -15.25 11.61
CA ILE A 67 2.94 -13.90 12.12
C ILE A 67 1.56 -13.86 12.79
N MET A 68 1.52 -13.40 14.03
CA MET A 68 0.29 -13.23 14.79
C MET A 68 -0.53 -12.04 14.30
N TRP A 69 0.13 -10.93 13.97
CA TRP A 69 -0.55 -9.79 13.39
C TRP A 69 0.40 -8.91 12.57
N VAL A 70 -0.18 -8.21 11.60
CA VAL A 70 0.49 -7.14 10.84
C VAL A 70 -0.37 -5.89 10.91
N GLN A 71 0.26 -4.73 11.07
CA GLN A 71 -0.41 -3.44 11.07
C GLN A 71 0.33 -2.45 10.17
N LEU A 72 -0.40 -1.89 9.21
CA LEU A 72 0.05 -0.82 8.33
C LEU A 72 -0.41 0.52 8.91
N PHE A 73 0.54 1.42 9.13
CA PHE A 73 0.34 2.79 9.60
C PHE A 73 0.63 3.77 8.47
N LEU A 74 -0.28 4.72 8.29
CA LEU A 74 -0.03 5.93 7.51
C LEU A 74 0.62 6.95 8.44
N GLU A 75 1.86 7.32 8.18
CA GLU A 75 2.53 8.36 8.96
C GLU A 75 2.06 9.74 8.49
N SER A 76 1.56 10.53 9.43
CA SER A 76 1.28 11.94 9.19
C SER A 76 2.38 12.79 9.84
N ASN A 77 2.81 13.81 9.10
CA ASN A 77 3.54 14.94 9.66
C ASN A 77 2.67 16.20 9.50
N ASP A 78 3.00 17.27 10.22
CA ASP A 78 2.18 18.49 10.24
C ASP A 78 1.93 19.08 8.83
N TYR A 79 2.91 18.98 7.93
CA TYR A 79 2.76 19.43 6.55
C TYR A 79 1.78 18.53 5.79
N ASN A 80 2.06 17.23 5.72
CA ASN A 80 1.24 16.24 5.02
C ASN A 80 -0.22 16.27 5.48
N ALA A 81 -0.45 16.34 6.80
CA ALA A 81 -1.80 16.35 7.37
C ALA A 81 -2.65 17.56 6.97
N THR A 82 -2.01 18.67 6.59
CA THR A 82 -2.70 19.88 6.09
C THR A 82 -2.85 19.91 4.57
N THR A 83 -2.04 19.12 3.85
CA THR A 83 -2.01 19.10 2.38
C THR A 83 -2.82 17.93 1.79
N TYR A 84 -2.75 16.76 2.42
CA TYR A 84 -3.38 15.52 1.96
C TYR A 84 -4.20 14.84 3.03
N SER A 85 -5.28 14.18 2.59
CA SER A 85 -5.97 13.14 3.32
C SER A 85 -5.60 11.81 2.68
N ILE A 86 -4.90 10.97 3.42
CA ILE A 86 -4.49 9.64 2.96
C ILE A 86 -5.24 8.61 3.78
N LYS A 87 -5.82 7.62 3.12
CA LYS A 87 -6.61 6.58 3.78
C LYS A 87 -6.27 5.22 3.19
N VAL A 88 -6.29 4.18 4.02
CA VAL A 88 -5.96 2.81 3.60
C VAL A 88 -7.09 1.83 3.88
N ILE A 89 -7.36 0.95 2.91
CA ILE A 89 -8.27 -0.19 3.01
C ILE A 89 -7.56 -1.44 2.51
N ILE A 90 -7.76 -2.57 3.18
CA ILE A 90 -7.33 -3.88 2.67
C ILE A 90 -8.54 -4.56 2.05
N SER A 91 -8.44 -4.92 0.77
CA SER A 91 -9.52 -5.52 -0.01
C SER A 91 -8.95 -6.23 -1.23
N ASN A 92 -9.53 -7.38 -1.61
CA ASN A 92 -9.10 -8.11 -2.80
C ASN A 92 -9.41 -7.36 -4.10
N GLU A 93 -10.53 -6.63 -4.11
CA GLU A 93 -10.96 -5.80 -5.23
C GLU A 93 -10.69 -4.32 -4.95
N GLU A 94 -10.52 -3.54 -6.02
CA GLU A 94 -10.40 -2.08 -5.93
C GLU A 94 -11.64 -1.48 -5.26
N PRO A 95 -11.50 -0.88 -4.07
CA PRO A 95 -12.64 -0.26 -3.39
C PRO A 95 -13.04 1.04 -4.11
N PRO A 96 -14.35 1.33 -4.23
CA PRO A 96 -14.79 2.63 -4.73
C PRO A 96 -14.36 3.74 -3.75
N VAL A 97 -14.16 4.96 -4.26
CA VAL A 97 -13.76 6.13 -3.44
C VAL A 97 -14.68 6.31 -2.22
N SER A 98 -15.98 6.09 -2.37
CA SER A 98 -16.95 6.22 -1.28
C SER A 98 -16.74 5.23 -0.11
N ALA A 99 -16.03 4.12 -0.32
CA ALA A 99 -15.67 3.20 0.76
C ALA A 99 -14.71 3.83 1.77
N PHE A 100 -13.95 4.86 1.35
CA PHE A 100 -13.00 5.57 2.19
C PHE A 100 -13.64 6.74 2.97
N ASP A 101 -14.86 7.16 2.63
CA ASP A 101 -15.52 8.32 3.27
C ASP A 101 -15.72 8.13 4.77
N ILE A 102 -15.90 6.89 5.21
CA ILE A 102 -16.13 6.52 6.61
C ILE A 102 -14.84 6.42 7.43
N LEU A 103 -13.67 6.46 6.79
CA LEU A 103 -12.39 6.25 7.44
C LEU A 103 -11.75 7.58 7.84
N PRO A 104 -11.11 7.64 9.03
CA PRO A 104 -10.34 8.81 9.39
C PRO A 104 -9.13 8.95 8.46
N SER A 105 -8.73 10.19 8.16
CA SER A 105 -7.47 10.46 7.47
C SER A 105 -6.29 9.95 8.31
N TYR A 106 -5.28 9.41 7.65
CA TYR A 106 -4.12 8.75 8.24
C TYR A 106 -4.51 7.60 9.18
N ASN A 107 -5.47 6.78 8.77
CA ASN A 107 -5.83 5.58 9.51
C ASN A 107 -4.72 4.52 9.48
N SER A 108 -4.84 3.55 10.37
CA SER A 108 -4.06 2.31 10.33
C SER A 108 -4.98 1.12 10.10
N PHE A 109 -4.45 0.05 9.51
CA PHE A 109 -5.17 -1.20 9.34
C PHE A 109 -4.40 -2.35 9.95
N ARG A 110 -5.06 -3.19 10.76
CA ARG A 110 -4.47 -4.37 11.40
C ARG A 110 -5.13 -5.64 10.86
N ILE A 111 -4.31 -6.62 10.48
CA ILE A 111 -4.71 -7.96 10.10
C ILE A 111 -4.22 -8.90 11.20
N ASN A 112 -5.11 -9.75 11.68
CA ASN A 112 -4.77 -10.79 12.66
C ASN A 112 -4.64 -12.12 11.94
N ASN A 113 -3.61 -12.89 12.30
CA ASN A 113 -3.25 -14.17 11.70
C ASN A 113 -3.20 -14.11 10.17
N PRO A 114 -2.37 -13.22 9.58
CA PRO A 114 -2.22 -13.20 8.14
C PRO A 114 -1.75 -14.57 7.62
N PRO A 115 -2.20 -14.99 6.42
CA PRO A 115 -1.72 -16.22 5.78
C PRO A 115 -0.21 -16.19 5.60
N MET A 116 0.46 -17.33 5.76
CA MET A 116 1.90 -17.47 5.53
C MET A 116 2.18 -17.59 4.03
N GLY A 117 3.21 -16.91 3.53
CA GLY A 117 3.62 -16.99 2.14
C GLY A 117 2.58 -16.47 1.16
N ASP A 118 1.87 -15.40 1.54
CA ASP A 118 0.76 -14.86 0.78
C ASP A 118 0.82 -13.32 0.75
N PHE A 119 0.02 -12.70 -0.11
CA PHE A 119 -0.07 -11.26 -0.25
C PHE A 119 -1.49 -10.75 -0.06
N MET A 120 -1.61 -9.55 0.52
CA MET A 120 -2.88 -8.87 0.71
C MET A 120 -2.84 -7.50 0.05
N SER A 121 -3.86 -7.20 -0.75
CA SER A 121 -3.95 -5.93 -1.47
C SER A 121 -4.33 -4.79 -0.51
N ALA A 122 -3.43 -3.82 -0.38
CA ALA A 122 -3.63 -2.58 0.36
C ALA A 122 -3.89 -1.43 -0.63
N TRP A 123 -5.05 -0.80 -0.50
CA TRP A 123 -5.48 0.30 -1.36
C TRP A 123 -5.39 1.60 -0.59
N LEU A 124 -4.61 2.54 -1.13
CA LEU A 124 -4.40 3.86 -0.59
C LEU A 124 -5.19 4.86 -1.42
N LEU A 125 -6.11 5.59 -0.79
CA LEU A 125 -6.74 6.78 -1.37
C LEU A 125 -5.96 8.00 -0.90
N ILE A 126 -5.49 8.80 -1.86
CA ILE A 126 -4.80 10.06 -1.61
C ILE A 126 -5.68 11.18 -2.18
N GLU A 127 -6.11 12.10 -1.30
CA GLU A 127 -6.93 13.25 -1.65
C GLU A 127 -6.24 14.54 -1.25
N ASN A 128 -6.28 15.55 -2.11
CA ASN A 128 -5.73 16.86 -1.79
C ASN A 128 -6.72 17.66 -0.95
N ILE A 129 -6.29 18.11 0.22
CA ILE A 129 -7.04 19.06 1.05
C ILE A 129 -6.76 20.50 0.60
N SER A 130 -5.57 20.74 0.06
CA SER A 130 -5.11 22.05 -0.40
C SER A 130 -4.48 21.97 -1.80
N LYS A 131 -4.31 23.10 -2.48
CA LYS A 131 -3.62 23.12 -3.78
C LYS A 131 -2.19 22.64 -3.64
N VAL A 132 -1.87 21.55 -4.35
CA VAL A 132 -0.55 20.96 -4.37
C VAL A 132 0.21 21.45 -5.60
N ASN A 133 1.35 22.12 -5.37
CA ASN A 133 2.31 22.48 -6.43
C ASN A 133 3.68 21.81 -6.23
N GLU A 134 3.79 20.86 -5.29
CA GLU A 134 5.07 20.31 -4.82
C GLU A 134 5.00 18.79 -4.66
N ILE A 135 6.14 18.12 -4.80
CA ILE A 135 6.31 16.69 -4.51
C ILE A 135 6.35 16.53 -3.00
N VAL A 136 5.58 15.58 -2.46
CA VAL A 136 5.48 15.36 -1.02
C VAL A 136 5.75 13.90 -0.71
N ASP A 137 6.54 13.69 0.34
CA ASP A 137 6.90 12.37 0.84
C ASP A 137 5.79 11.86 1.78
N ILE A 138 5.29 10.66 1.51
CA ILE A 138 4.25 10.00 2.29
C ILE A 138 4.90 8.82 3.04
N GLY A 139 4.98 8.94 4.37
CA GLY A 139 5.50 7.87 5.21
C GLY A 139 4.49 6.72 5.38
N LEU A 140 4.93 5.51 5.11
CA LEU A 140 4.21 4.26 5.39
C LEU A 140 5.06 3.42 6.33
N LYS A 141 4.44 2.90 7.39
CA LYS A 141 5.14 2.06 8.37
C LYS A 141 4.41 0.76 8.60
N LEU A 142 5.12 -0.36 8.44
CA LEU A 142 4.66 -1.68 8.83
C LEU A 142 5.17 -2.04 10.23
N GLN A 143 4.32 -2.68 11.02
CA GLN A 143 4.68 -3.34 12.27
C GLN A 143 4.04 -4.73 12.30
N TYR A 144 4.70 -5.69 12.91
CA TYR A 144 4.20 -7.05 13.03
C TYR A 144 4.77 -7.74 14.29
N GLU A 145 4.11 -8.83 14.70
CA GLU A 145 4.54 -9.76 15.75
C GLU A 145 4.13 -11.18 15.35
#